data_AF-A0A3M7T5W1-F1
#
_entry.id   AF-A0A3M7T5W1-F1
#
_cell.length_a   1.000
_cell.length_b   1.000
_cell.length_c   1.000
_cell.angle_alpha   90.00
_cell.angle_beta   90.00
_cell.angle_gamma   90.00
#
_symmetry.space_group_name_H-M   'P 1'
#
loop_
_entity.id
_entity.type
_entity.pdbx_description
1 polymer ?
#
loop_
_entity_poly.entity_id
_entity_poly.type
_entity_poly.pdbx_seq_one_letter_code
_entity_poly.pdbx_strand_id
1 'polypeptide(L)'
;MKISRSLNNFGKQNRYQTVLKFFELLFFLNFIKLNSTCLIIGQDRLEEKLCKEKICPNYSVCKLDKNGLVPECVCPTECEEEPDQKNNMIISRIVCGTDGQDYSNFCELKKYSCSKNRDIKIAYFGKCNPCHDVTCSYPSICKLNSNREAECVCDYDCEGTIFKPVCGSNGKTYYNECFLNLESCRMNIPIRVFQNFDCAYDQIKICYILLKIIQNEHIS
;
A
#
# COMPACT_ATOMS: atom_id res chain seq x y z
N MET A 1 -93.93 46.61 -18.43
CA MET A 1 -92.60 47.22 -18.20
C MET A 1 -92.34 47.23 -16.70
N LYS A 2 -91.32 46.61 -16.09
CA LYS A 2 -89.98 46.24 -16.52
C LYS A 2 -89.59 44.93 -15.80
N ILE A 3 -89.39 43.84 -16.54
CA ILE A 3 -88.65 42.66 -16.09
C ILE A 3 -87.33 42.69 -16.87
N SER A 4 -86.40 43.55 -16.45
CA SER A 4 -85.09 43.67 -17.12
C SER A 4 -84.02 44.20 -16.17
N ARG A 5 -83.89 43.62 -14.97
CA ARG A 5 -82.73 43.88 -14.10
C ARG A 5 -82.13 42.67 -13.37
N SER A 6 -82.58 41.43 -13.62
CA SER A 6 -82.10 40.24 -12.88
C SER A 6 -81.37 39.17 -13.71
N LEU A 7 -81.03 39.41 -14.98
CA LEU A 7 -80.34 38.41 -15.82
C LEU A 7 -78.88 38.74 -16.18
N ASN A 8 -78.36 39.91 -15.78
CA ASN A 8 -76.99 40.33 -16.12
C ASN A 8 -75.91 39.96 -15.08
N ASN A 9 -76.26 39.30 -13.96
CA ASN A 9 -75.27 38.88 -12.94
C ASN A 9 -75.07 37.36 -12.82
N PHE A 10 -75.92 36.52 -13.43
CA PHE A 10 -75.73 35.06 -13.42
C PHE A 10 -74.63 34.58 -14.41
N GLY A 11 -74.33 35.37 -15.44
CA GLY A 11 -73.33 35.02 -16.48
C GLY A 11 -71.87 35.44 -16.18
N LYS A 12 -71.63 36.28 -15.16
CA LYS A 12 -70.28 36.76 -14.80
C LYS A 12 -69.65 36.03 -13.62
N GLN A 13 -70.43 35.63 -12.60
CA GLN A 13 -69.92 34.81 -11.49
C GLN A 13 -69.50 33.40 -11.93
N ASN A 14 -70.19 32.82 -12.92
CA ASN A 14 -69.88 31.48 -13.42
C ASN A 14 -68.60 31.41 -14.27
N ARG A 15 -68.18 32.49 -14.95
CA ARG A 15 -66.91 32.49 -15.70
C ARG A 15 -65.69 32.62 -14.78
N TYR A 16 -65.77 33.41 -13.71
CA TYR A 16 -64.67 33.52 -12.73
C TYR A 16 -64.52 32.25 -11.89
N GLN A 17 -65.61 31.61 -11.44
CA GLN A 17 -65.52 30.31 -10.76
C GLN A 17 -65.03 29.19 -11.67
N THR A 18 -65.36 29.20 -12.97
CA THR A 18 -64.85 28.22 -13.92
C THR A 18 -63.37 28.45 -14.21
N VAL A 19 -62.92 29.70 -14.35
CA VAL A 19 -61.50 30.05 -14.54
C VAL A 19 -60.68 29.75 -13.28
N LEU A 20 -61.17 30.07 -12.07
CA LEU A 20 -60.53 29.70 -10.79
C LEU A 20 -60.45 28.18 -10.61
N LYS A 21 -61.53 27.44 -10.89
CA LYS A 21 -61.50 25.97 -10.90
C LYS A 21 -60.55 25.42 -11.96
N PHE A 22 -60.42 26.06 -13.11
CA PHE A 22 -59.48 25.66 -14.17
C PHE A 22 -58.03 25.95 -13.77
N PHE A 23 -57.75 27.06 -13.09
CA PHE A 23 -56.44 27.36 -12.52
C PHE A 23 -56.11 26.45 -11.33
N GLU A 24 -57.05 26.13 -10.46
CA GLU A 24 -56.88 25.11 -9.43
C GLU A 24 -56.66 23.74 -10.06
N LEU A 25 -57.42 23.32 -11.08
CA LEU A 25 -57.18 22.08 -11.83
C LEU A 25 -55.83 22.08 -12.54
N LEU A 26 -55.39 23.18 -13.15
CA LEU A 26 -54.06 23.28 -13.75
C LEU A 26 -52.96 23.28 -12.70
N PHE A 27 -53.19 23.90 -11.54
CA PHE A 27 -52.28 23.86 -10.40
C PHE A 27 -52.19 22.45 -9.83
N PHE A 28 -53.32 21.76 -9.64
CA PHE A 28 -53.43 20.35 -9.25
C PHE A 28 -52.85 19.41 -10.31
N LEU A 29 -53.05 19.64 -11.61
CA LEU A 29 -52.47 18.84 -12.69
C LEU A 29 -50.96 19.10 -12.84
N ASN A 30 -50.49 20.31 -12.56
CA ASN A 30 -49.06 20.63 -12.45
C ASN A 30 -48.46 20.06 -11.16
N PHE A 31 -49.20 20.03 -10.05
CA PHE A 31 -48.83 19.36 -8.79
C PHE A 31 -48.77 17.85 -8.99
N ILE A 32 -49.74 17.27 -9.70
CA ILE A 32 -49.78 15.85 -10.07
C ILE A 32 -48.66 15.57 -11.07
N LYS A 33 -48.36 16.44 -12.04
CA LYS A 33 -47.20 16.30 -12.94
C LYS A 33 -45.87 16.39 -12.18
N LEU A 34 -45.69 17.35 -11.28
CA LEU A 34 -44.52 17.45 -10.40
C LEU A 34 -44.39 16.20 -9.51
N ASN A 35 -45.48 15.76 -8.89
CA ASN A 35 -45.54 14.55 -8.07
C ASN A 35 -45.29 13.29 -8.89
N SER A 36 -45.78 13.22 -10.13
CA SER A 36 -45.58 12.07 -11.03
C SER A 36 -44.14 11.97 -11.48
N THR A 37 -43.48 13.09 -11.83
CA THR A 37 -42.05 13.07 -12.15
C THR A 37 -41.19 12.77 -10.93
N CYS A 38 -41.60 13.22 -9.73
CA CYS A 38 -40.91 12.90 -8.48
C CYS A 38 -41.10 11.43 -8.07
N LEU A 39 -42.24 10.81 -8.37
CA LEU A 39 -42.53 9.38 -8.15
C LEU A 39 -41.87 8.47 -9.20
N ILE A 40 -41.61 8.96 -10.43
CA ILE A 40 -40.96 8.19 -11.52
C ILE A 40 -39.44 8.20 -11.38
N ILE A 41 -38.86 9.25 -10.80
CA ILE A 41 -37.44 9.30 -10.43
C ILE A 41 -37.34 8.66 -9.05
N GLY A 42 -37.38 7.33 -8.99
CA GLY A 42 -37.15 6.57 -7.75
C GLY A 42 -35.85 7.03 -7.07
N GLN A 43 -35.81 6.94 -5.75
CA GLN A 43 -34.70 7.34 -4.88
C GLN A 43 -33.35 6.77 -5.38
N ASP A 44 -33.36 5.54 -5.89
CA ASP A 44 -32.19 4.87 -6.50
C ASP A 44 -31.62 5.61 -7.74
N ARG A 45 -32.49 6.29 -8.51
CA ARG A 45 -32.09 7.04 -9.72
C ARG A 45 -31.48 8.40 -9.39
N LEU A 46 -31.66 8.89 -8.16
CA LEU A 46 -31.11 10.16 -7.68
C LEU A 46 -29.66 9.97 -7.17
N GLU A 47 -29.40 8.88 -6.46
CA GLU A 47 -28.06 8.48 -6.02
C GLU A 47 -27.10 8.26 -7.20
N GLU A 48 -27.58 7.56 -8.23
CA GLU A 48 -26.86 7.31 -9.48
C GLU A 48 -26.55 8.60 -10.28
N LYS A 49 -27.21 9.72 -9.97
CA LYS A 49 -26.97 11.01 -10.65
C LYS A 49 -26.04 11.93 -9.85
N LEU A 50 -26.22 11.99 -8.53
CA LEU A 50 -25.49 12.91 -7.65
C LEU A 50 -24.06 12.44 -7.33
N CYS A 51 -23.87 11.13 -7.10
CA CYS A 51 -22.55 10.59 -6.78
C CYS A 51 -21.72 10.19 -8.01
N LYS A 52 -22.36 10.05 -9.18
CA LYS A 52 -21.70 9.58 -10.42
C LYS A 52 -20.63 10.53 -10.97
N GLU A 53 -20.79 11.83 -10.75
CA GLU A 53 -19.84 12.85 -11.24
C GLU A 53 -18.93 13.39 -10.13
N LYS A 54 -19.18 13.02 -8.86
CA LYS A 54 -18.40 13.51 -7.72
C LYS A 54 -17.13 12.69 -7.55
N ILE A 55 -15.98 13.34 -7.73
CA ILE A 55 -14.68 12.73 -7.45
C ILE A 55 -14.35 12.91 -5.97
N CYS A 56 -14.11 11.81 -5.28
CA CYS A 56 -13.77 11.77 -3.87
C CYS A 56 -12.27 11.42 -3.69
N PRO A 57 -11.48 12.25 -2.96
CA PRO A 57 -10.03 12.05 -2.80
C PRO A 57 -9.70 10.96 -1.78
N ASN A 58 -8.45 10.48 -1.75
CA ASN A 58 -7.90 9.61 -0.71
C ASN A 58 -8.76 8.37 -0.41
N TYR A 59 -9.36 7.77 -1.44
CA TYR A 59 -10.29 6.62 -1.32
C TYR A 59 -11.57 6.88 -0.49
N SER A 60 -11.95 8.12 -0.27
CA SER A 60 -13.30 8.43 0.20
C SER A 60 -14.34 7.98 -0.82
N VAL A 61 -15.50 7.56 -0.32
CA VAL A 61 -16.62 7.07 -1.13
C VAL A 61 -17.72 8.12 -1.09
N CYS A 62 -18.30 8.44 -2.25
CA CYS A 62 -19.45 9.32 -2.29
C CYS A 62 -20.67 8.58 -1.72
N LYS A 63 -21.29 9.16 -0.69
CA LYS A 63 -22.58 8.73 -0.15
C LYS A 63 -23.50 9.94 -0.03
N LEU A 64 -24.81 9.73 -0.13
CA LEU A 64 -25.76 10.79 0.14
C LEU A 64 -25.93 11.02 1.65
N ASP A 65 -26.24 12.25 2.03
CA ASP A 65 -26.64 12.60 3.39
C ASP A 65 -27.92 11.85 3.82
N LYS A 66 -28.32 11.99 5.08
CA LYS A 66 -29.50 11.29 5.64
C LYS A 66 -30.81 11.58 4.89
N ASN A 67 -30.87 12.70 4.18
CA ASN A 67 -32.04 13.11 3.41
C ASN A 67 -31.98 12.65 1.94
N GLY A 68 -30.86 12.09 1.49
CA GLY A 68 -30.69 11.64 0.11
C GLY A 68 -30.46 12.78 -0.89
N LEU A 69 -30.09 13.98 -0.43
CA LEU A 69 -30.05 15.20 -1.27
C LEU A 69 -28.64 15.74 -1.48
N VAL A 70 -27.73 15.50 -0.54
CA VAL A 70 -26.39 16.08 -0.56
C VAL A 70 -25.35 14.97 -0.73
N PRO A 71 -24.57 14.96 -1.82
CA PRO A 71 -23.49 13.99 -1.99
C PRO A 71 -22.25 14.41 -1.18
N GLU A 72 -21.85 13.56 -0.24
CA GLU A 72 -20.71 13.75 0.66
C GLU A 72 -19.64 12.68 0.43
N CYS A 73 -18.37 13.08 0.48
CA CYS A 73 -17.27 12.11 0.44
C CYS A 73 -16.97 11.67 1.86
N VAL A 74 -17.22 10.40 2.15
CA VAL A 74 -17.03 9.82 3.49
C VAL A 74 -15.99 8.71 3.45
N CYS A 75 -15.24 8.55 4.54
CA CYS A 75 -14.26 7.48 4.63
C CYS A 75 -14.92 6.13 4.92
N PRO A 76 -14.45 5.04 4.30
CA PRO A 76 -14.83 3.69 4.71
C PRO A 76 -14.52 3.49 6.20
N THR A 77 -15.50 3.05 6.98
CA THR A 77 -15.33 2.75 8.40
C THR A 77 -14.99 1.28 8.64
N GLU A 78 -15.43 0.41 7.74
CA GLU A 78 -15.26 -1.04 7.79
C GLU A 78 -14.79 -1.56 6.44
N CYS A 79 -14.17 -2.73 6.48
CA CYS A 79 -13.79 -3.46 5.30
C CYS A 79 -14.88 -4.49 5.02
N GLU A 80 -15.86 -4.10 4.22
CA GLU A 80 -16.91 -5.00 3.77
C GLU A 80 -16.33 -5.99 2.75
N GLU A 81 -16.54 -7.29 3.01
CA GLU A 81 -16.22 -8.35 2.05
C GLU A 81 -17.26 -8.33 0.93
N GLU A 82 -16.95 -7.66 -0.18
CA GLU A 82 -17.79 -7.69 -1.37
C GLU A 82 -18.03 -9.15 -1.83
N PRO A 83 -19.30 -9.59 -2.03
CA PRO A 83 -19.64 -10.99 -2.29
C PRO A 83 -19.03 -11.55 -3.58
N ASP A 84 -18.76 -10.69 -4.58
CA ASP A 84 -18.09 -11.06 -5.84
C ASP A 84 -16.56 -11.21 -5.70
N GLN A 85 -16.02 -10.85 -4.53
CA GLN A 85 -14.59 -10.82 -4.25
C GLN A 85 -14.17 -11.85 -3.20
N LYS A 86 -15.04 -12.84 -2.90
CA LYS A 86 -14.72 -13.98 -2.03
C LYS A 86 -13.45 -14.75 -2.42
N ASN A 87 -12.99 -14.60 -3.67
CA ASN A 87 -11.75 -15.18 -4.17
C ASN A 87 -10.72 -14.12 -4.63
N ASN A 88 -10.91 -12.82 -4.31
CA ASN A 88 -9.99 -11.77 -4.72
C ASN A 88 -8.77 -11.73 -3.79
N MET A 89 -7.75 -12.49 -4.18
CA MET A 89 -6.45 -12.65 -3.52
C MET A 89 -5.75 -11.32 -3.16
N ILE A 90 -6.10 -10.20 -3.82
CA ILE A 90 -5.51 -8.87 -3.57
C ILE A 90 -6.05 -8.22 -2.29
N ILE A 91 -7.28 -8.56 -1.87
CA ILE A 91 -7.98 -7.89 -0.77
C ILE A 91 -7.63 -8.49 0.60
N SER A 92 -7.10 -9.70 0.64
CA SER A 92 -6.71 -10.36 1.91
C SER A 92 -5.19 -10.37 2.15
N ARG A 93 -4.39 -9.82 1.24
CA ARG A 93 -2.91 -9.86 1.33
C ARG A 93 -2.33 -8.53 1.77
N ILE A 94 -1.25 -8.61 2.55
CA ILE A 94 -0.45 -7.46 2.97
C ILE A 94 -0.02 -6.63 1.76
N VAL A 95 -0.05 -5.31 1.90
CA VAL A 95 0.47 -4.36 0.90
C VAL A 95 1.37 -3.34 1.57
N CYS A 96 2.38 -2.88 0.84
CA CYS A 96 3.23 -1.77 1.23
C CYS A 96 2.67 -0.48 0.66
N GLY A 97 2.41 0.51 1.51
CA GLY A 97 2.00 1.84 1.08
C GLY A 97 3.15 2.67 0.54
N THR A 98 2.83 3.69 -0.26
CA THR A 98 3.79 4.72 -0.73
C THR A 98 4.37 5.57 0.41
N ASP A 99 3.82 5.43 1.62
CA ASP A 99 4.34 5.99 2.87
C ASP A 99 5.34 5.07 3.57
N GLY A 100 5.67 3.91 3.00
CA GLY A 100 6.60 2.94 3.56
C GLY A 100 6.04 2.11 4.72
N GLN A 101 4.72 2.14 4.94
CA GLN A 101 4.05 1.35 5.97
C GLN A 101 3.40 0.09 5.39
N ASP A 102 3.46 -1.00 6.17
CA ASP A 102 2.72 -2.23 5.89
C ASP A 102 1.26 -2.08 6.31
N TYR A 103 0.35 -2.41 5.41
CA TYR A 103 -1.08 -2.54 5.68
C TYR A 103 -1.47 -4.00 5.56
N SER A 104 -2.26 -4.50 6.50
CA SER A 104 -2.72 -5.90 6.52
C SER A 104 -3.43 -6.29 5.23
N ASN A 105 -4.08 -5.32 4.58
CA ASN A 105 -4.56 -5.44 3.21
C ASN A 105 -4.84 -4.08 2.55
N PHE A 106 -5.22 -4.10 1.27
CA PHE A 106 -5.56 -2.90 0.52
C PHE A 106 -6.77 -2.15 1.09
N CYS A 107 -7.75 -2.82 1.69
CA CYS A 107 -8.87 -2.13 2.30
C CYS A 107 -8.43 -1.28 3.51
N GLU A 108 -7.60 -1.84 4.38
CA GLU A 108 -7.05 -1.11 5.52
C GLU A 108 -6.17 0.07 5.07
N LEU A 109 -5.43 -0.08 3.97
CA LEU A 109 -4.73 1.03 3.32
C LEU A 109 -5.71 2.14 2.91
N LYS A 110 -6.81 1.80 2.20
CA LYS A 110 -7.82 2.79 1.77
C LYS A 110 -8.44 3.53 2.96
N LYS A 111 -8.83 2.79 3.99
CA LYS A 111 -9.41 3.33 5.23
C LYS A 111 -8.45 4.29 5.93
N TYR A 112 -7.19 3.90 6.06
CA TYR A 112 -6.16 4.75 6.67
C TYR A 112 -5.86 6.00 5.85
N SER A 113 -5.61 5.82 4.54
CA SER A 113 -5.41 6.88 3.54
C SER A 113 -6.51 7.95 3.63
N CYS A 114 -7.77 7.52 3.64
CA CYS A 114 -8.90 8.43 3.79
C CYS A 114 -8.96 9.11 5.17
N SER A 115 -8.92 8.33 6.25
CA SER A 115 -9.10 8.85 7.62
C SER A 115 -7.97 9.81 8.05
N LYS A 116 -6.79 9.68 7.45
CA LYS A 116 -5.66 10.58 7.66
C LYS A 116 -5.55 11.68 6.63
N ASN A 117 -6.45 11.71 5.63
CA ASN A 117 -6.44 12.64 4.51
C ASN A 117 -5.08 12.69 3.79
N ARG A 118 -4.54 11.52 3.45
CA ARG A 118 -3.27 11.36 2.73
C ARG A 118 -3.50 10.57 1.45
N ASP A 119 -2.84 10.92 0.35
CA ASP A 119 -2.89 10.15 -0.89
C ASP A 119 -1.87 9.00 -0.84
N ILE A 120 -2.17 7.98 -0.03
CA ILE A 120 -1.33 6.78 0.09
C ILE A 120 -1.80 5.76 -0.93
N LYS A 121 -0.91 5.27 -1.79
CA LYS A 121 -1.18 4.23 -2.80
C LYS A 121 -0.42 2.96 -2.46
N ILE A 122 -0.71 1.86 -3.16
CA ILE A 122 0.15 0.67 -3.09
C ILE A 122 1.48 1.01 -3.77
N ALA A 123 2.58 0.92 -3.03
CA ALA A 123 3.93 0.91 -3.59
C ALA A 123 4.31 -0.49 -4.08
N TYR A 124 4.05 -1.51 -3.25
CA TYR A 124 4.35 -2.91 -3.57
C TYR A 124 3.28 -3.84 -2.98
N PHE A 125 3.02 -4.96 -3.66
CA PHE A 125 2.28 -6.08 -3.05
C PHE A 125 3.22 -6.83 -2.10
N GLY A 126 2.75 -7.16 -0.89
CA GLY A 126 3.56 -7.70 0.20
C GLY A 126 4.15 -6.61 1.11
N LYS A 127 5.06 -7.03 2.00
CA LYS A 127 5.69 -6.14 3.00
C LYS A 127 6.62 -5.10 2.36
N CYS A 128 6.81 -3.95 3.00
CA CYS A 128 7.75 -2.90 2.64
C CYS A 128 9.20 -3.36 2.79
N ASN A 129 9.50 -4.25 3.73
CA ASN A 129 10.80 -4.90 3.86
C ASN A 129 10.66 -6.44 3.88
N PRO A 130 10.70 -7.10 2.71
CA PRO A 130 10.63 -8.56 2.65
C PRO A 130 11.79 -9.29 3.36
N CYS A 131 12.93 -8.63 3.54
CA CYS A 131 14.09 -9.20 4.23
C CYS A 131 14.00 -9.14 5.77
N HIS A 132 13.00 -8.46 6.34
CA HIS A 132 12.92 -8.25 7.79
C HIS A 132 12.86 -9.55 8.60
N ASP A 133 12.09 -10.53 8.12
CA ASP A 133 11.89 -11.82 8.80
C ASP A 133 12.75 -12.96 8.21
N VAL A 134 13.64 -12.64 7.27
CA VAL A 134 14.49 -13.64 6.62
C VAL A 134 15.82 -13.74 7.36
N THR A 135 16.05 -14.89 7.97
CA THR A 135 17.35 -15.21 8.60
C THR A 135 18.18 -16.02 7.62
N CYS A 136 19.22 -15.39 7.10
CA CYS A 136 20.19 -16.04 6.21
C CYS A 136 21.26 -16.79 7.02
N SER A 137 21.71 -17.94 6.52
CA SER A 137 22.85 -18.66 7.10
C SER A 137 24.09 -17.78 6.98
N TYR A 138 24.72 -17.43 8.10
CA TYR A 138 25.97 -16.67 8.09
C TYR A 138 27.03 -17.42 7.26
N PRO A 139 27.67 -16.79 6.24
CA PRO A 139 27.79 -15.35 5.97
C PRO A 139 26.94 -14.81 4.80
N SER A 140 25.80 -15.40 4.45
CA SER A 140 24.92 -14.85 3.40
C SER A 140 24.11 -13.63 3.90
N ILE A 141 23.81 -12.72 2.98
CA ILE A 141 23.05 -11.48 3.24
C ILE A 141 21.71 -11.57 2.51
N CYS A 142 20.63 -11.13 3.14
CA CYS A 142 19.33 -11.03 2.46
C CYS A 142 19.31 -9.83 1.50
N LYS A 143 18.98 -10.08 0.24
CA LYS A 143 18.69 -9.06 -0.77
C LYS A 143 17.38 -9.38 -1.49
N LEU A 144 16.83 -8.39 -2.17
CA LEU A 144 15.64 -8.58 -2.98
C LEU A 144 16.03 -8.89 -4.42
N ASN A 145 15.42 -9.92 -5.00
CA ASN A 145 15.57 -10.22 -6.42
C ASN A 145 14.76 -9.24 -7.30
N SER A 146 14.75 -9.42 -8.61
CA SER A 146 14.00 -8.58 -9.56
C SER A 146 12.49 -8.56 -9.31
N ASN A 147 11.94 -9.63 -8.71
CA ASN A 147 10.53 -9.76 -8.35
C ASN A 147 10.24 -9.28 -6.93
N ARG A 148 11.25 -8.70 -6.25
CA ARG A 148 11.17 -8.23 -4.87
C ARG A 148 10.95 -9.34 -3.83
N GLU A 149 11.29 -10.56 -4.18
CA GLU A 149 11.33 -11.68 -3.26
C GLU A 149 12.65 -11.67 -2.49
N ALA A 150 12.60 -12.00 -1.21
CA ALA A 150 13.77 -12.04 -0.36
C ALA A 150 14.62 -13.29 -0.67
N GLU A 151 15.91 -13.09 -0.93
CA GLU A 151 16.87 -14.11 -1.31
C GLU A 151 18.16 -13.93 -0.51
N CYS A 152 18.69 -15.03 0.05
CA CYS A 152 19.98 -15.02 0.72
C CYS A 152 21.10 -15.20 -0.31
N VAL A 153 21.93 -14.17 -0.48
CA VAL A 153 22.97 -14.12 -1.50
C VAL A 153 24.36 -13.90 -0.90
N CYS A 154 25.37 -14.39 -1.62
CA CYS A 154 26.78 -14.17 -1.30
C CYS A 154 27.30 -12.93 -2.02
N ASP A 155 26.83 -11.77 -1.56
CA ASP A 155 27.13 -10.48 -2.18
C ASP A 155 28.24 -9.74 -1.41
N TYR A 156 29.47 -10.22 -1.59
CA TYR A 156 30.69 -9.59 -1.07
C TYR A 156 31.45 -8.92 -2.21
N ASP A 157 31.56 -7.60 -2.14
CA ASP A 157 32.48 -6.84 -2.97
C ASP A 157 33.86 -6.81 -2.29
N CYS A 158 34.77 -7.63 -2.80
CA CYS A 158 36.15 -7.69 -2.33
C CYS A 158 37.13 -6.98 -3.27
N GLU A 159 36.64 -6.31 -4.32
CA GLU A 159 37.50 -5.60 -5.26
C GLU A 159 38.17 -4.39 -4.59
N GLY A 160 39.44 -4.14 -4.91
CA GLY A 160 40.21 -3.03 -4.33
C GLY A 160 40.51 -3.15 -2.83
N THR A 161 40.16 -4.27 -2.19
CA THR A 161 40.46 -4.48 -0.77
C THR A 161 41.97 -4.63 -0.53
N ILE A 162 42.44 -4.20 0.64
CA ILE A 162 43.85 -4.24 1.00
C ILE A 162 44.27 -5.68 1.32
N PHE A 163 45.48 -6.05 0.90
CA PHE A 163 46.10 -7.31 1.31
C PHE A 163 46.33 -7.31 2.83
N LYS A 164 45.63 -8.20 3.52
CA LYS A 164 45.73 -8.38 4.97
C LYS A 164 45.43 -9.85 5.27
N PRO A 165 46.41 -10.75 5.09
CA PRO A 165 46.15 -12.18 5.03
C PRO A 165 45.60 -12.71 6.35
N VAL A 166 44.68 -13.66 6.24
CA VAL A 166 44.11 -14.38 7.39
C VAL A 166 44.17 -15.88 7.14
N CYS A 167 44.40 -16.65 8.19
CA CYS A 167 44.32 -18.10 8.13
C CYS A 167 42.91 -18.51 8.53
N GLY A 168 42.25 -19.26 7.66
CA GLY A 168 40.94 -19.83 7.96
C GLY A 168 41.04 -21.04 8.89
N SER A 169 39.95 -21.34 9.59
CA SER A 169 39.79 -22.55 10.41
C SER A 169 39.91 -23.86 9.62
N ASN A 170 39.90 -23.78 8.29
CA ASN A 170 40.15 -24.89 7.36
C ASN A 170 41.64 -25.04 6.98
N GLY A 171 42.54 -24.26 7.58
CA GLY A 171 43.98 -24.30 7.29
C GLY A 171 44.40 -23.64 5.98
N LYS A 172 43.50 -22.89 5.32
CA LYS A 172 43.79 -22.16 4.08
C LYS A 172 44.07 -20.68 4.38
N THR A 173 45.08 -20.11 3.74
CA THR A 173 45.34 -18.66 3.77
C THR A 173 44.42 -17.94 2.78
N TYR A 174 43.79 -16.87 3.24
CA TYR A 174 42.97 -15.98 2.42
C TYR A 174 43.64 -14.61 2.27
N TYR A 175 43.43 -13.98 1.12
CA TYR A 175 43.99 -12.65 0.80
C TYR A 175 43.62 -11.59 1.87
N ASN A 176 42.38 -11.65 2.34
CA ASN A 176 41.88 -10.98 3.55
C ASN A 176 40.56 -11.64 4.01
N GLU A 177 39.97 -11.10 5.07
CA GLU A 177 38.71 -11.59 5.65
C GLU A 177 37.51 -11.51 4.69
N CYS A 178 37.50 -10.56 3.74
CA CYS A 178 36.44 -10.49 2.72
C CYS A 178 36.43 -11.74 1.85
N PHE A 179 37.60 -12.15 1.33
CA PHE A 179 37.73 -13.36 0.53
C PHE A 179 37.43 -14.63 1.32
N LEU A 180 37.74 -14.65 2.62
CA LEU A 180 37.36 -15.75 3.52
C LEU A 180 35.83 -15.87 3.64
N ASN A 181 35.14 -14.76 3.93
CA ASN A 181 33.68 -14.74 4.05
C ASN A 181 32.99 -15.05 2.72
N LEU A 182 33.53 -14.55 1.60
CA LEU A 182 33.02 -14.87 0.27
C LEU A 182 33.09 -16.37 -0.04
N GLU A 183 34.22 -17.02 0.24
CA GLU A 183 34.36 -18.47 0.06
C GLU A 183 33.47 -19.24 1.05
N SER A 184 33.44 -18.84 2.32
CA SER A 184 32.57 -19.43 3.34
C SER A 184 31.10 -19.39 2.91
N CYS A 185 30.65 -18.26 2.35
CA CYS A 185 29.29 -18.09 1.85
C CYS A 185 29.02 -18.95 0.63
N ARG A 186 29.88 -18.90 -0.40
CA ARG A 186 29.70 -19.67 -1.65
C ARG A 186 29.69 -21.18 -1.42
N MET A 187 30.50 -21.64 -0.47
CA MET A 187 30.59 -23.06 -0.12
C MET A 187 29.51 -23.50 0.87
N ASN A 188 28.78 -22.56 1.49
CA ASN A 188 27.83 -22.81 2.57
C ASN A 188 28.46 -23.62 3.73
N ILE A 189 29.71 -23.30 4.08
CA ILE A 189 30.46 -23.92 5.18
C ILE A 189 31.01 -22.80 6.05
N PRO A 190 30.86 -22.88 7.39
CA PRO A 190 31.39 -21.87 8.29
C PRO A 190 32.91 -21.94 8.34
N ILE A 191 33.58 -20.98 7.71
CA ILE A 191 35.02 -20.76 7.83
C ILE A 191 35.19 -19.54 8.71
N ARG A 192 35.95 -19.67 9.79
CA ARG A 192 36.24 -18.56 10.71
C ARG A 192 37.70 -18.17 10.58
N VAL A 193 38.02 -16.93 10.88
CA VAL A 193 39.41 -16.52 11.07
C VAL A 193 39.99 -17.32 12.25
N PHE A 194 41.00 -18.13 11.99
CA PHE A 194 41.79 -18.81 13.00
C PHE A 194 42.87 -17.88 13.56
N GLN A 195 43.56 -17.13 12.69
CA GLN A 195 44.53 -16.10 13.07
C GLN A 195 44.63 -14.97 12.02
N ASN A 196 45.03 -13.78 12.47
CA ASN A 196 45.16 -12.56 11.67
C ASN A 196 46.49 -12.48 10.88
N PHE A 197 46.96 -13.61 10.37
CA PHE A 197 48.13 -13.77 9.51
C PHE A 197 47.92 -14.97 8.59
N ASP A 198 48.78 -15.17 7.58
CA ASP A 198 48.75 -16.42 6.81
C ASP A 198 49.00 -17.66 7.70
N CYS A 199 48.62 -18.84 7.20
CA CYS A 199 48.76 -20.09 7.95
C CYS A 199 50.23 -20.55 8.15
N ALA A 200 51.19 -19.97 7.41
CA ALA A 200 52.61 -20.31 7.55
C ALA A 200 53.31 -19.46 8.61
N TYR A 201 52.65 -18.42 9.12
CA TYR A 201 53.23 -17.44 10.05
C TYR A 201 53.91 -18.07 11.27
N ASP A 202 53.29 -19.07 11.91
CA ASP A 202 53.88 -19.72 13.09
C ASP A 202 55.17 -20.48 12.75
N GLN A 203 55.21 -21.15 11.58
CA GLN A 203 56.41 -21.84 11.12
C GLN A 203 57.54 -20.85 10.82
N ILE A 204 57.23 -19.72 10.19
CA ILE A 204 58.19 -18.66 9.88
C ILE A 204 58.72 -18.03 11.19
N LYS A 205 57.84 -17.78 12.16
CA LYS A 205 58.21 -17.20 13.45
C LYS A 205 59.16 -18.12 14.23
N ILE A 206 58.89 -19.43 14.26
CA ILE A 206 59.79 -20.42 14.88
C ILE A 206 61.15 -20.42 14.16
N CYS A 207 61.15 -20.49 12.84
CA CYS A 207 62.38 -20.47 12.04
C CYS A 207 63.22 -19.22 12.32
N TYR A 208 62.59 -18.04 12.37
CA TYR A 208 63.25 -16.78 12.71
C TYR A 208 63.89 -16.80 14.10
N ILE A 209 63.18 -17.32 15.11
CA ILE A 209 63.71 -17.44 16.48
C ILE A 209 64.91 -18.40 16.51
N LEU A 210 64.82 -19.57 15.85
CA LEU A 210 65.91 -20.54 15.79
C LEU A 210 67.14 -19.96 15.10
N LEU A 211 66.97 -19.25 13.98
CA LEU A 211 68.07 -18.58 13.29
C LEU A 211 68.77 -17.56 14.20
N LYS A 212 68.02 -16.82 15.02
CA LYS A 212 68.59 -15.87 15.99
C LYS A 212 69.37 -16.54 17.12
N ILE A 213 68.90 -17.69 17.61
CA ILE A 213 69.62 -18.48 18.62
C ILE A 213 70.95 -18.96 18.05
N ILE A 214 70.93 -19.58 16.87
CA ILE A 214 72.14 -20.11 16.20
C ILE A 214 73.16 -18.99 15.94
N GLN A 215 72.71 -17.80 15.52
CA GLN A 215 73.60 -16.65 15.29
C GLN A 215 74.23 -16.11 16.59
N ASN A 216 73.54 -16.22 17.73
CA ASN A 216 74.04 -15.74 19.01
C ASN A 216 74.97 -16.75 19.72
N GLU A 217 74.82 -18.05 19.48
CA GLU A 217 75.71 -19.09 20.03
C GLU A 217 77.11 -19.10 19.40
N HIS A 218 77.30 -18.46 18.24
CA HIS A 218 78.61 -18.35 17.58
C HIS A 218 79.48 -17.16 18.04
N ILE A 219 79.06 -16.41 19.07
CA ILE A 219 79.79 -15.22 19.59
C ILE A 219 80.35 -15.43 21.02
N SER A 220 80.11 -16.58 21.65
CA SER A 220 80.67 -16.91 22.99
C SER A 220 81.86 -17.86 22.93
#